data_AF-A0AAV5EV84-F1
#
_entry.id   AF-A0AAV5EV84-F1
#
_cell.length_a   1.000
_cell.length_b   1.000
_cell.length_c   1.000
_cell.angle_alpha   90.00
_cell.angle_beta   90.00
_cell.angle_gamma   90.00
#
_symmetry.space_group_name_H-M   'P 1'
#
loop_
_entity.id
_entity.type
_entity.pdbx_description
1 polymer ?
#
loop_
_entity_poly.entity_id
_entity_poly.type
_entity_poly.pdbx_seq_one_letter_code
_entity_poly.pdbx_strand_id
1 'polypeptide(L)'
;MNCGLEHNPIPLLMPVDDLRRPITTYWIMDELAGGDAAAKVSAMKRAIAILVNGDSFSFRELADTIVVHVLPCEDRALQKLLLLYLEIVSKDADVYGRVHPDRTLICNHLRNSLEHRNEHVRCDTLRFLGCIRDTLLLEPLVPSVLANLYHPHAFVRRDAFSAVYAFCRLRKPGGGGKLLPGAPDIVERAIGAEQDAAAIRNAFMTLCIFAQERAAEYVLANANRVVSHWPRLLQMLAVNVSRHYRFQKRKVLYIKEKLVKTTQAGEEQLEETGAHGALLVQAFDACAKAFHACAKEHPDVLAPVLLDSLDRSAHDLFEARE
;
A
#
# COMPACT_ATOMS: atom_id res chain seq x y z
N MET A 1 42.11 42.03 -4.57
CA MET A 1 41.25 41.51 -5.66
C MET A 1 40.96 40.07 -5.31
N ASN A 2 39.82 39.83 -4.66
CA ASN A 2 39.47 38.53 -4.09
C ASN A 2 38.89 37.63 -5.19
N CYS A 3 39.48 36.44 -5.32
CA CYS A 3 38.88 35.28 -5.96
C CYS A 3 37.61 34.86 -5.18
N GLY A 4 36.52 34.63 -5.91
CA GLY A 4 35.27 34.11 -5.38
C GLY A 4 34.53 33.34 -6.47
N LEU A 5 35.10 32.19 -6.86
CA LEU A 5 34.35 31.14 -7.56
C LEU A 5 33.42 30.48 -6.53
N GLU A 6 32.19 30.97 -6.42
CA GLU A 6 31.14 30.19 -5.74
C GLU A 6 30.70 29.07 -6.68
N HIS A 7 31.33 27.91 -6.47
CA HIS A 7 30.84 26.63 -6.95
C HIS A 7 29.40 26.44 -6.47
N ASN A 8 28.45 26.51 -7.40
CA ASN A 8 27.10 26.00 -7.17
C ASN A 8 27.21 24.46 -7.18
N PRO A 9 27.08 23.75 -6.04
CA PRO A 9 27.14 22.30 -6.05
C PRO A 9 25.82 21.82 -6.64
N ILE A 10 25.84 21.40 -7.90
CA ILE A 10 24.67 20.82 -8.59
C ILE A 10 24.31 19.51 -7.89
N PRO A 11 23.19 19.42 -7.15
CA PRO A 11 22.73 18.17 -6.58
C PRO A 11 21.65 17.62 -7.51
N LEU A 12 22.00 16.71 -8.43
CA LEU A 12 21.05 15.75 -9.06
C LEU A 12 19.68 16.33 -9.51
N LEU A 13 19.64 17.60 -9.95
CA LEU A 13 18.40 18.28 -10.33
C LEU A 13 17.91 17.72 -11.66
N MET A 14 16.61 17.45 -11.78
CA MET A 14 15.99 17.28 -13.10
C MET A 14 16.26 18.56 -13.92
N PRO A 15 16.85 18.45 -15.12
CA PRO A 15 16.91 19.59 -16.03
C PRO A 15 15.46 19.96 -16.37
N VAL A 16 15.00 21.11 -15.88
CA VAL A 16 13.73 21.69 -16.32
C VAL A 16 14.06 22.36 -17.66
N ASP A 17 13.95 21.62 -18.76
CA ASP A 17 14.43 22.03 -20.10
C ASP A 17 13.73 23.26 -20.72
N ASP A 18 12.85 23.98 -19.99
CA ASP A 18 11.99 25.04 -20.53
C ASP A 18 12.02 26.38 -19.74
N LEU A 19 13.12 26.71 -19.07
CA LEU A 19 13.25 27.97 -18.30
C LEU A 19 13.59 29.19 -19.14
N ARG A 20 12.72 29.56 -20.10
CA ARG A 20 12.79 30.87 -20.77
C ARG A 20 12.38 32.04 -19.84
N ARG A 21 11.85 31.77 -18.65
CA ARG A 21 11.43 32.77 -17.66
C ARG A 21 11.95 32.40 -16.27
N PRO A 22 12.32 33.38 -15.43
CA PRO A 22 12.70 33.12 -14.05
C PRO A 22 11.54 32.42 -13.32
N ILE A 23 11.81 31.29 -12.69
CA ILE A 23 10.83 30.54 -11.92
C ILE A 23 10.58 31.29 -10.60
N THR A 24 9.68 32.26 -10.60
CA THR A 24 9.17 32.81 -9.34
C THR A 24 7.78 32.26 -9.09
N THR A 25 7.47 32.01 -7.81
CA THR A 25 6.18 31.49 -7.34
C THR A 25 5.01 32.35 -7.83
N TYR A 26 5.22 33.67 -7.91
CA TYR A 26 4.25 34.62 -8.45
C TYR A 26 3.76 34.27 -9.87
N TRP A 27 4.67 34.03 -10.82
CA TRP A 27 4.29 33.72 -12.21
C TRP A 27 3.56 32.39 -12.32
N ILE A 28 3.92 31.44 -11.47
CA ILE A 28 3.23 30.15 -11.40
C ILE A 28 1.80 30.36 -10.91
N MET A 29 1.61 31.14 -9.85
CA MET A 29 0.27 31.44 -9.32
C MET A 29 -0.61 32.15 -10.35
N ASP A 30 -0.06 33.14 -11.07
CA ASP A 30 -0.77 33.87 -12.12
C ASP A 30 -1.23 32.93 -13.26
N GLU A 31 -0.33 32.07 -13.75
CA GLU A 31 -0.69 31.09 -14.78
C GLU A 31 -1.69 30.03 -14.29
N LEU A 32 -1.62 29.63 -13.02
CA LEU A 32 -2.61 28.71 -12.43
C LEU A 32 -3.99 29.38 -12.32
N ALA A 33 -4.03 30.68 -12.02
CA ALA A 33 -5.27 31.43 -11.84
C ALA A 33 -5.97 31.76 -13.18
N GLY A 34 -5.20 32.28 -14.15
CA GLY A 34 -5.75 32.83 -15.41
C GLY A 34 -5.51 31.98 -16.65
N GLY A 35 -4.65 30.95 -16.58
CA GLY A 35 -4.27 30.14 -17.74
C GLY A 35 -5.35 29.14 -18.20
N ASP A 36 -5.26 28.73 -19.46
CA ASP A 36 -6.01 27.58 -19.98
C ASP A 36 -5.45 26.25 -19.43
N ALA A 37 -6.08 25.12 -19.77
CA ALA A 37 -5.66 23.82 -19.25
C ALA A 37 -4.18 23.50 -19.54
N ALA A 38 -3.68 23.87 -20.73
CA ALA A 38 -2.28 23.63 -21.11
C ALA A 38 -1.31 24.49 -20.30
N ALA A 39 -1.62 25.77 -20.11
CA ALA A 39 -0.85 26.67 -19.26
C ALA A 39 -0.82 26.18 -17.81
N LYS A 40 -1.97 25.78 -17.25
CA LYS A 40 -2.06 25.22 -15.89
C LYS A 40 -1.24 23.94 -15.72
N VAL A 41 -1.23 23.06 -16.73
CA VAL A 41 -0.38 21.85 -16.71
C VAL A 41 1.09 22.22 -16.69
N SER A 42 1.52 23.19 -17.51
CA SER A 42 2.91 23.67 -17.52
C SER A 42 3.29 24.31 -16.18
N ALA A 43 2.41 25.15 -15.62
CA ALA A 43 2.61 25.79 -14.33
C ALA A 43 2.68 24.77 -13.18
N MET A 44 1.80 23.76 -13.14
CA MET A 44 1.84 22.69 -12.15
C MET A 44 3.12 21.86 -12.22
N LYS A 45 3.65 21.58 -13.42
CA LYS A 45 4.94 20.89 -13.56
C LYS A 45 6.09 21.71 -12.97
N ARG A 46 6.12 23.03 -13.21
CA ARG A 46 7.13 23.93 -12.63
C ARG A 46 6.98 24.03 -11.12
N ALA A 47 5.75 24.11 -10.61
CA ALA A 47 5.48 24.08 -9.17
C ALA A 47 6.06 22.83 -8.50
N ILE A 48 5.78 21.65 -9.07
CA ILE A 48 6.30 20.37 -8.56
C ILE A 48 7.82 20.32 -8.64
N ALA A 49 8.43 20.81 -9.72
CA ALA A 49 9.89 20.85 -9.86
C ALA A 49 10.54 21.66 -8.73
N ILE A 50 9.99 22.84 -8.39
CA ILE A 50 10.48 23.66 -7.26
C ILE A 50 10.39 22.90 -5.94
N LEU A 51 9.25 22.24 -5.67
CA LEU A 51 9.03 21.50 -4.43
C LEU A 51 10.00 20.33 -4.29
N VAL A 52 10.21 19.55 -5.35
CA VAL A 52 11.16 18.43 -5.34
C VAL A 52 12.60 18.89 -5.12
N ASN A 53 12.94 20.12 -5.54
CA ASN A 53 14.25 20.72 -5.31
C ASN A 53 14.45 21.25 -3.89
N GLY A 54 13.46 21.09 -3.00
CA GLY A 54 13.58 21.37 -1.56
C GLY A 54 13.18 22.78 -1.14
N ASP A 55 12.61 23.59 -2.02
CA ASP A 55 12.08 24.90 -1.62
C ASP A 55 10.71 24.77 -0.95
N SER A 56 10.76 24.53 0.36
CA SER A 56 9.58 24.38 1.21
C SER A 56 8.81 25.70 1.45
N PHE A 57 9.38 26.86 1.14
CA PHE A 57 8.70 28.15 1.38
C PHE A 57 7.58 28.37 0.35
N SER A 58 7.84 27.97 -0.89
CA SER A 58 6.89 27.98 -2.01
C SER A 58 5.63 27.11 -1.79
N PHE A 59 5.63 26.23 -0.79
CA PHE A 59 4.50 25.36 -0.40
C PHE A 59 3.22 26.13 -0.05
N ARG A 60 3.33 27.14 0.83
CA ARG A 60 2.15 27.80 1.41
C ARG A 60 1.54 28.80 0.43
N GLU A 61 2.38 29.44 -0.36
CA GLU A 61 1.95 30.42 -1.36
C GLU A 61 1.17 29.77 -2.50
N LEU A 62 1.52 28.52 -2.87
CA LEU A 62 0.83 27.79 -3.93
C LEU A 62 -0.46 27.11 -3.47
N ALA A 63 -0.58 26.74 -2.20
CA ALA A 63 -1.69 25.94 -1.68
C ALA A 63 -3.07 26.55 -2.00
N ASP A 64 -3.28 27.81 -1.65
CA ASP A 64 -4.57 28.49 -1.86
C ASP A 64 -4.90 28.57 -3.36
N THR A 65 -3.91 28.90 -4.19
CA THR A 65 -4.07 28.98 -5.65
C THR A 65 -4.43 27.63 -6.26
N ILE A 66 -3.78 26.55 -5.81
CA ILE A 66 -4.05 25.19 -6.29
C ILE A 66 -5.45 24.73 -5.85
N VAL A 67 -5.84 24.98 -4.61
CA VAL A 67 -7.18 24.61 -4.11
C VAL A 67 -8.28 25.36 -4.87
N VAL A 68 -8.09 26.64 -5.17
CA VAL A 68 -9.10 27.44 -5.87
C VAL A 68 -9.12 27.16 -7.38
N HIS A 69 -7.96 27.03 -8.02
CA HIS A 69 -7.87 27.06 -9.48
C HIS A 69 -7.47 25.74 -10.16
N VAL A 70 -7.01 24.74 -9.40
CA VAL A 70 -6.56 23.44 -9.94
C VAL A 70 -7.46 22.30 -9.45
N LEU A 71 -7.77 22.24 -8.16
CA LEU A 71 -8.65 21.23 -7.56
C LEU A 71 -10.00 21.06 -8.30
N PRO A 72 -10.72 22.12 -8.73
CA PRO A 72 -12.01 21.96 -9.42
C PRO A 72 -11.89 21.60 -10.91
N CYS A 73 -10.69 21.56 -11.50
CA CYS A 73 -10.53 21.27 -12.93
C CYS A 73 -10.79 19.80 -13.26
N GLU A 74 -11.37 19.51 -14.43
CA GLU A 74 -11.62 18.13 -14.87
C GLU A 74 -10.49 17.52 -15.72
N ASP A 75 -9.52 18.35 -16.14
CA ASP A 75 -8.41 17.90 -17.00
C ASP A 75 -7.59 16.77 -16.35
N ARG A 76 -7.48 15.63 -17.05
CA ARG A 76 -6.86 14.42 -16.48
C ARG A 76 -5.37 14.56 -16.23
N ALA A 77 -4.64 15.34 -17.05
CA ALA A 77 -3.22 15.56 -16.83
C ALA A 77 -3.00 16.43 -15.60
N LEU A 78 -3.81 17.49 -15.46
CA LEU A 78 -3.78 18.38 -14.33
C LEU A 78 -4.15 17.67 -13.02
N GLN A 79 -5.17 16.81 -13.04
CA GLN A 79 -5.57 16.01 -11.88
C GLN A 79 -4.49 15.03 -11.41
N LYS A 80 -3.73 14.42 -12.33
CA LYS A 80 -2.57 13.60 -11.95
C LYS A 80 -1.46 14.42 -11.31
N LEU A 81 -1.20 15.62 -11.83
CA LEU A 81 -0.22 16.54 -11.25
C LEU A 81 -0.68 17.04 -9.87
N LEU A 82 -1.98 17.26 -9.68
CA LEU A 82 -2.55 17.59 -8.38
C LEU A 82 -2.32 16.47 -7.36
N LEU A 83 -2.59 15.21 -7.70
CA LEU A 83 -2.31 14.08 -6.80
C LEU A 83 -0.82 13.97 -6.45
N LEU A 84 0.07 14.20 -7.42
CA LEU A 84 1.51 14.22 -7.18
C LEU A 84 1.94 15.37 -6.26
N TYR A 85 1.42 16.58 -6.50
CA TYR A 85 1.62 17.73 -5.61
C TYR A 85 1.17 17.39 -4.18
N LEU A 86 -0.06 16.88 -4.02
CA LEU A 86 -0.60 16.50 -2.72
C LEU A 86 0.24 15.41 -2.04
N GLU A 87 0.84 14.49 -2.79
CA GLU A 87 1.71 13.43 -2.23
C GLU A 87 3.00 14.02 -1.66
N ILE A 88 3.67 14.90 -2.41
CA ILE A 88 4.89 15.58 -1.98
C ILE A 88 4.59 16.40 -0.71
N VAL A 89 3.53 17.20 -0.79
CA VAL A 89 3.05 18.04 0.32
C VAL A 89 2.73 17.22 1.57
N SER A 90 2.07 16.08 1.41
CA SER A 90 1.70 15.21 2.56
C SER A 90 2.93 14.60 3.22
N LYS A 91 3.98 14.29 2.46
CA LYS A 91 5.23 13.75 3.02
C LYS A 91 6.04 14.80 3.76
N ASP A 92 6.09 16.04 3.26
CA ASP A 92 6.71 17.15 3.99
C ASP A 92 5.94 17.47 5.29
N ALA A 93 4.61 17.41 5.23
CA ALA A 93 3.74 17.55 6.39
C ALA A 93 4.05 16.53 7.49
N ASP A 94 4.27 15.26 7.15
CA ASP A 94 4.67 14.21 8.09
C ASP A 94 6.00 14.55 8.80
N VAL A 95 6.96 15.16 8.10
CA VAL A 95 8.30 15.49 8.64
C VAL A 95 8.25 16.74 9.52
N TYR A 96 7.50 17.76 9.11
CA TYR A 96 7.50 19.08 9.76
C TYR A 96 6.23 19.36 10.60
N GLY A 97 5.34 18.38 10.75
CA GLY A 97 4.09 18.50 11.51
C GLY A 97 3.08 19.48 10.92
N ARG A 98 3.15 19.75 9.60
CA ARG A 98 2.26 20.72 8.93
C ARG A 98 0.95 20.07 8.54
N VAL A 99 -0.17 20.78 8.69
CA VAL A 99 -1.50 20.29 8.33
C VAL A 99 -1.99 21.03 7.08
N HIS A 100 -2.64 20.33 6.15
CA HIS A 100 -3.27 20.97 5.00
C HIS A 100 -4.48 21.80 5.47
N PRO A 101 -4.50 23.13 5.27
CA PRO A 101 -5.60 23.97 5.75
C PRO A 101 -6.95 23.59 5.13
N ASP A 102 -6.96 23.13 3.88
CA ASP A 102 -8.17 22.80 3.11
C ASP A 102 -8.54 21.31 3.09
N ARG A 103 -8.22 20.58 4.17
CA ARG A 103 -8.45 19.13 4.27
C ARG A 103 -9.87 18.70 3.87
N THR A 104 -10.88 19.49 4.21
CA THR A 104 -12.28 19.21 3.87
C THR A 104 -12.53 19.27 2.36
N LEU A 105 -12.01 20.28 1.65
CA LEU A 105 -12.18 20.41 0.21
C LEU A 105 -11.45 19.29 -0.54
N ILE A 106 -10.22 18.99 -0.12
CA ILE A 106 -9.42 17.91 -0.67
C ILE A 106 -10.13 16.56 -0.44
N CYS A 107 -10.64 16.33 0.78
CA CYS A 107 -11.38 15.12 1.10
C CYS A 107 -12.62 14.96 0.21
N ASN A 108 -13.41 16.02 0.01
CA ASN A 108 -14.60 15.96 -0.84
C ASN A 108 -14.24 15.68 -2.30
N HIS A 109 -13.19 16.32 -2.81
CA HIS A 109 -12.68 16.05 -4.15
C HIS A 109 -12.23 14.59 -4.31
N LEU A 110 -11.41 14.07 -3.38
CA LEU A 110 -10.93 12.69 -3.43
C LEU A 110 -12.07 11.67 -3.33
N ARG A 111 -13.09 11.93 -2.51
CA ARG A 111 -14.30 11.09 -2.42
C ARG A 111 -15.01 11.02 -3.77
N ASN A 112 -15.24 12.16 -4.41
CA ASN A 112 -15.85 12.21 -5.74
C ASN A 112 -15.02 11.45 -6.78
N SER A 113 -13.69 11.54 -6.70
CA SER A 113 -12.77 10.80 -7.57
C SER A 113 -12.80 9.28 -7.35
N LEU A 114 -13.01 8.80 -6.11
CA LEU A 114 -13.22 7.37 -5.81
C LEU A 114 -14.55 6.82 -6.33
N GLU A 115 -15.53 7.69 -6.54
CA GLU A 115 -16.87 7.36 -7.05
C GLU A 115 -17.05 7.71 -8.53
N HIS A 116 -15.98 8.20 -9.17
CA HIS A 116 -16.00 8.68 -10.54
C HIS A 116 -16.34 7.58 -11.56
N ARG A 117 -16.95 7.91 -12.69
CA ARG A 117 -17.31 6.91 -13.73
C ARG A 117 -16.09 6.28 -14.41
N ASN A 118 -15.06 7.08 -14.66
CA ASN A 118 -13.79 6.63 -15.20
C ASN A 118 -12.95 5.91 -14.14
N GLU A 119 -12.64 4.66 -14.41
CA GLU A 119 -11.91 3.74 -13.53
C GLU A 119 -10.46 4.15 -13.32
N HIS A 120 -9.84 4.79 -14.31
CA HIS A 120 -8.48 5.29 -14.17
C HIS A 120 -8.41 6.43 -13.16
N VAL A 121 -9.46 7.26 -13.05
CA VAL A 121 -9.54 8.30 -11.99
C VAL A 121 -9.51 7.61 -10.63
N ARG A 122 -10.38 6.61 -10.43
CA ARG A 122 -10.43 5.83 -9.18
C ARG A 122 -9.09 5.21 -8.84
N CYS A 123 -8.45 4.55 -9.82
CA CYS A 123 -7.14 3.92 -9.65
C CYS A 123 -6.03 4.90 -9.28
N ASP A 124 -5.95 6.04 -9.97
CA ASP A 124 -4.97 7.07 -9.65
C ASP A 124 -5.17 7.58 -8.21
N THR A 125 -6.44 7.80 -7.82
CA THR A 125 -6.79 8.19 -6.44
C THR A 125 -6.48 7.09 -5.42
N LEU A 126 -6.82 5.83 -5.67
CA LEU A 126 -6.53 4.71 -4.76
C LEU A 126 -5.02 4.54 -4.52
N ARG A 127 -4.21 4.66 -5.59
CA ARG A 127 -2.75 4.62 -5.49
C ARG A 127 -2.21 5.78 -4.64
N PHE A 128 -2.70 7.00 -4.89
CA PHE A 128 -2.36 8.17 -4.08
C PHE A 128 -2.70 7.96 -2.59
N LEU A 129 -3.91 7.47 -2.28
CA LEU A 129 -4.33 7.23 -0.90
C LEU A 129 -3.45 6.18 -0.20
N GLY A 130 -2.94 5.19 -0.93
CA GLY A 130 -1.97 4.22 -0.40
C GLY A 130 -0.60 4.80 -0.03
N CYS A 131 -0.28 6.03 -0.46
CA CYS A 131 1.00 6.68 -0.22
C CYS A 131 0.98 7.70 0.93
N ILE A 132 -0.17 8.22 1.32
CA ILE A 132 -0.29 9.27 2.35
C ILE A 132 -0.51 8.68 3.75
N ARG A 133 -0.08 9.41 4.79
CA ARG A 133 -0.22 8.98 6.19
C ARG A 133 -1.19 9.82 7.03
N ASP A 134 -1.70 10.94 6.50
CA ASP A 134 -2.67 11.80 7.19
C ASP A 134 -3.99 11.05 7.44
N THR A 135 -4.08 10.41 8.60
CA THR A 135 -5.25 9.61 8.98
C THR A 135 -6.52 10.43 9.15
N LEU A 136 -6.43 11.73 9.43
CA LEU A 136 -7.59 12.62 9.52
C LEU A 136 -8.18 12.91 8.12
N LEU A 137 -7.34 12.94 7.09
CA LEU A 137 -7.79 13.01 5.70
C LEU A 137 -8.33 11.66 5.20
N LEU A 138 -7.69 10.56 5.59
CA LEU A 138 -8.03 9.22 5.13
C LEU A 138 -9.30 8.63 5.76
N GLU A 139 -9.53 8.85 7.06
CA GLU A 139 -10.68 8.32 7.80
C GLU A 139 -12.03 8.55 7.10
N PRO A 140 -12.39 9.77 6.68
CA PRO A 140 -13.64 10.03 5.97
C PRO A 140 -13.71 9.46 4.54
N LEU A 141 -12.63 8.88 4.02
CA LEU A 141 -12.55 8.25 2.70
C LEU A 141 -12.60 6.71 2.76
N VAL A 142 -12.39 6.12 3.95
CA VAL A 142 -12.39 4.67 4.16
C VAL A 142 -13.62 3.99 3.53
N PRO A 143 -14.87 4.47 3.72
CA PRO A 143 -16.04 3.80 3.12
C PRO A 143 -15.97 3.71 1.59
N SER A 144 -15.58 4.79 0.91
CA SER A 144 -15.46 4.82 -0.55
C SER A 144 -14.30 3.96 -1.06
N VAL A 145 -13.20 3.84 -0.29
CA VAL A 145 -12.10 2.90 -0.61
C VAL A 145 -12.59 1.45 -0.50
N LEU A 146 -13.32 1.10 0.56
CA LEU A 146 -13.84 -0.25 0.76
C LEU A 146 -14.88 -0.64 -0.29
N ALA A 147 -15.72 0.30 -0.74
CA ALA A 147 -16.66 0.06 -1.83
C ALA A 147 -15.94 -0.37 -3.14
N ASN A 148 -14.74 0.17 -3.38
CA ASN A 148 -13.94 -0.17 -4.56
C ASN A 148 -13.32 -1.59 -4.51
N LEU A 149 -13.36 -2.29 -3.37
CA LEU A 149 -13.01 -3.72 -3.29
C LEU A 149 -13.97 -4.62 -4.08
N TYR A 150 -15.17 -4.14 -4.38
CA TYR A 150 -16.21 -4.87 -5.11
C TYR A 150 -16.50 -4.24 -6.49
N HIS A 151 -15.60 -3.38 -6.97
CA HIS A 151 -15.76 -2.73 -8.28
C HIS A 151 -15.77 -3.76 -9.42
N PRO A 152 -16.54 -3.59 -10.52
CA PRO A 152 -16.59 -4.56 -11.62
C PRO A 152 -15.22 -4.85 -12.27
N HIS A 153 -14.38 -3.82 -12.39
CA HIS A 153 -13.06 -3.93 -13.02
C HIS A 153 -11.97 -4.36 -12.03
N ALA A 154 -11.28 -5.45 -12.36
CA ALA A 154 -10.23 -6.05 -11.53
C ALA A 154 -9.09 -5.10 -11.19
N PHE A 155 -8.66 -4.23 -12.12
CA PHE A 155 -7.56 -3.30 -11.85
C PHE A 155 -7.91 -2.22 -10.83
N VAL A 156 -9.19 -1.85 -10.68
CA VAL A 156 -9.65 -0.99 -9.57
C VAL A 156 -9.57 -1.74 -8.25
N ARG A 157 -10.04 -3.00 -8.21
CA ARG A 157 -9.97 -3.85 -7.01
C ARG A 157 -8.52 -4.11 -6.57
N ARG A 158 -7.60 -4.29 -7.53
CA ARG A 158 -6.14 -4.42 -7.27
C ARG A 158 -5.59 -3.22 -6.50
N ASP A 159 -5.89 -2.01 -6.99
CA ASP A 159 -5.47 -0.77 -6.34
C ASP A 159 -6.18 -0.56 -4.99
N ALA A 160 -7.46 -0.97 -4.87
CA ALA A 160 -8.21 -0.90 -3.63
C ALA A 160 -7.63 -1.83 -2.54
N PHE A 161 -7.27 -3.07 -2.87
CA PHE A 161 -6.58 -3.95 -1.94
C PHE A 161 -5.22 -3.40 -1.51
N SER A 162 -4.47 -2.76 -2.42
CA SER A 162 -3.21 -2.09 -2.10
C SER A 162 -3.41 -0.91 -1.14
N ALA A 163 -4.46 -0.10 -1.34
CA ALA A 163 -4.80 0.99 -0.42
C ALA A 163 -5.21 0.46 0.96
N VAL A 164 -6.03 -0.60 1.01
CA VAL A 164 -6.43 -1.25 2.28
C VAL A 164 -5.21 -1.80 3.02
N TYR A 165 -4.27 -2.45 2.33
CA TYR A 165 -3.01 -2.90 2.92
C TYR A 165 -2.25 -1.74 3.60
N ALA A 166 -2.16 -0.58 2.94
CA ALA A 166 -1.51 0.60 3.51
C ALA A 166 -2.25 1.09 4.77
N PHE A 167 -3.59 1.15 4.72
CA PHE A 167 -4.42 1.62 5.84
C PHE A 167 -4.31 0.73 7.08
N CYS A 168 -4.09 -0.58 6.92
CA CYS A 168 -3.87 -1.52 8.03
C CYS A 168 -2.69 -1.14 8.94
N ARG A 169 -1.71 -0.40 8.40
CA ARG A 169 -0.50 0.03 9.12
C ARG A 169 -0.70 1.34 9.89
N LEU A 170 -1.79 2.06 9.64
CA LEU A 170 -2.00 3.40 10.15
C LEU A 170 -2.83 3.39 11.44
N ARG A 171 -2.49 4.32 12.35
CA ARG A 171 -3.20 4.56 13.61
C ARG A 171 -3.71 6.00 13.64
N LYS A 172 -4.88 6.21 14.26
CA LYS A 172 -5.47 7.53 14.44
C LYS A 172 -4.69 8.31 15.51
N PRO A 173 -4.62 9.65 15.41
CA PRO A 173 -3.95 10.49 16.41
C PRO A 173 -4.64 10.38 17.78
N GLY A 174 -3.91 10.73 18.84
CA GLY A 174 -4.46 10.81 20.20
C GLY A 174 -4.89 9.46 20.80
N GLY A 175 -4.36 8.34 20.31
CA GLY A 175 -4.69 7.01 20.83
C GLY A 175 -5.99 6.41 20.27
N GLY A 176 -6.55 6.97 19.19
CA GLY A 176 -7.81 6.53 18.57
C GLY A 176 -7.81 5.15 17.88
N GLY A 177 -6.82 4.29 18.15
CA GLY A 177 -6.71 2.94 17.60
C GLY A 177 -6.27 2.89 16.12
N LYS A 178 -6.55 1.77 15.46
CA LYS A 178 -6.23 1.57 14.03
C LYS A 178 -7.16 2.40 13.15
N LEU A 179 -6.64 2.91 12.02
CA LEU A 179 -7.46 3.61 11.02
C LEU A 179 -8.57 2.71 10.48
N LEU A 180 -8.21 1.46 10.17
CA LEU A 180 -9.14 0.44 9.67
C LEU A 180 -9.23 -0.72 10.68
N PRO A 181 -10.08 -0.63 11.71
CA PRO A 181 -10.35 -1.75 12.60
C PRO A 181 -11.09 -2.86 11.84
N GLY A 182 -10.80 -4.12 12.16
CA GLY A 182 -11.41 -5.28 11.48
C GLY A 182 -10.95 -5.49 10.04
N ALA A 183 -9.83 -4.88 9.62
CA ALA A 183 -9.31 -5.04 8.27
C ALA A 183 -9.15 -6.51 7.81
N PRO A 184 -8.68 -7.46 8.65
CA PRO A 184 -8.61 -8.88 8.26
C PRO A 184 -9.96 -9.48 7.82
N ASP A 185 -11.04 -9.20 8.56
CA ASP A 185 -12.40 -9.69 8.22
C ASP A 185 -12.89 -9.13 6.88
N ILE A 186 -12.62 -7.85 6.65
CA ILE A 186 -13.00 -7.16 5.42
C ILE A 186 -12.27 -7.78 4.23
N VAL A 187 -10.96 -8.01 4.36
CA VAL A 187 -10.14 -8.58 3.29
C VAL A 187 -10.48 -10.04 3.04
N GLU A 188 -10.69 -10.84 4.08
CA GLU A 188 -11.08 -12.25 3.95
C GLU A 188 -12.42 -12.41 3.23
N ARG A 189 -13.39 -11.54 3.54
CA ARG A 189 -14.66 -11.53 2.81
C ARG A 189 -14.47 -11.16 1.33
N ALA A 190 -13.69 -10.12 1.06
CA ALA A 190 -13.48 -9.63 -0.30
C ALA A 190 -12.67 -10.61 -1.16
N ILE A 191 -11.63 -11.25 -0.61
CA ILE A 191 -10.81 -12.24 -1.35
C ILE A 191 -11.60 -13.51 -1.69
N GLY A 192 -12.61 -13.87 -0.90
CA GLY A 192 -13.47 -15.03 -1.17
C GLY A 192 -14.30 -14.90 -2.46
N ALA A 193 -14.63 -13.68 -2.88
CA ALA A 193 -15.36 -13.41 -4.12
C ALA A 193 -14.43 -13.07 -5.31
N GLU A 194 -13.12 -12.91 -5.08
CA GLU A 194 -12.17 -12.43 -6.08
C GLU A 194 -11.71 -13.54 -7.03
N GLN A 195 -11.54 -13.19 -8.31
CA GLN A 195 -11.09 -14.10 -9.36
C GLN A 195 -9.79 -13.63 -10.02
N ASP A 196 -9.49 -12.33 -10.01
CA ASP A 196 -8.26 -11.81 -10.60
C ASP A 196 -7.06 -12.16 -9.72
N ALA A 197 -6.11 -12.91 -10.27
CA ALA A 197 -4.98 -13.41 -9.51
C ALA A 197 -4.09 -12.30 -8.91
N ALA A 198 -4.02 -11.14 -9.55
CA ALA A 198 -3.23 -10.02 -9.05
C ALA A 198 -3.94 -9.28 -7.90
N ALA A 199 -5.28 -9.20 -7.93
CA ALA A 199 -6.10 -8.71 -6.83
C ALA A 199 -6.05 -9.68 -5.64
N ILE A 200 -6.21 -10.99 -5.90
CA ILE A 200 -6.04 -12.05 -4.88
C ILE A 200 -4.67 -11.93 -4.21
N ARG A 201 -3.60 -11.74 -4.99
CA ARG A 201 -2.25 -11.55 -4.45
C ARG A 201 -2.14 -10.33 -3.55
N ASN A 202 -2.75 -9.20 -3.89
CA ASN A 202 -2.74 -8.00 -3.05
C ASN A 202 -3.56 -8.20 -1.75
N ALA A 203 -4.74 -8.83 -1.86
CA ALA A 203 -5.58 -9.17 -0.71
C ALA A 203 -4.87 -10.16 0.23
N PHE A 204 -4.28 -11.21 -0.34
CA PHE A 204 -3.60 -12.26 0.39
C PHE A 204 -2.36 -11.73 1.12
N MET A 205 -1.62 -10.78 0.53
CA MET A 205 -0.55 -10.06 1.23
C MET A 205 -1.03 -9.42 2.54
N THR A 206 -2.21 -8.81 2.55
CA THR A 206 -2.77 -8.23 3.78
C THR A 206 -3.04 -9.30 4.83
N LEU A 207 -3.60 -10.45 4.45
CA LEU A 207 -3.79 -11.56 5.39
C LEU A 207 -2.45 -12.10 5.89
N CYS A 208 -1.45 -12.28 5.02
CA CYS A 208 -0.12 -12.77 5.40
C CYS A 208 0.52 -11.91 6.49
N ILE A 209 0.35 -10.59 6.41
CA ILE A 209 0.98 -9.65 7.35
C ILE A 209 0.15 -9.43 8.61
N PHE A 210 -1.18 -9.28 8.49
CA PHE A 210 -2.03 -8.83 9.60
C PHE A 210 -2.92 -9.92 10.20
N ALA A 211 -2.99 -11.11 9.58
CA ALA A 211 -3.81 -12.24 10.04
C ALA A 211 -3.28 -13.59 9.53
N GLN A 212 -2.10 -13.99 10.03
CA GLN A 212 -1.38 -15.18 9.57
C GLN A 212 -2.20 -16.48 9.65
N GLU A 213 -3.05 -16.64 10.67
CA GLU A 213 -3.92 -17.81 10.82
C GLU A 213 -4.92 -17.91 9.67
N ARG A 214 -5.62 -16.81 9.34
CA ARG A 214 -6.53 -16.73 8.20
C ARG A 214 -5.82 -16.89 6.87
N ALA A 215 -4.60 -16.37 6.76
CA ALA A 215 -3.76 -16.60 5.58
C ALA A 215 -3.44 -18.09 5.41
N ALA A 216 -3.13 -18.80 6.50
CA ALA A 216 -2.91 -20.24 6.47
C ALA A 216 -4.19 -20.97 6.04
N GLU A 217 -5.32 -20.68 6.68
CA GLU A 217 -6.63 -21.26 6.33
C GLU A 217 -7.00 -21.04 4.86
N TYR A 218 -6.76 -19.84 4.33
CA TYR A 218 -6.98 -19.54 2.91
C TYR A 218 -6.12 -20.42 1.99
N VAL A 219 -4.86 -20.67 2.35
CA VAL A 219 -3.98 -21.59 1.60
C VAL A 219 -4.48 -23.03 1.72
N LEU A 220 -4.91 -23.46 2.91
CA LEU A 220 -5.45 -24.81 3.12
C LEU A 220 -6.68 -25.05 2.25
N ALA A 221 -7.62 -24.10 2.25
CA ALA A 221 -8.86 -24.15 1.47
C ALA A 221 -8.60 -24.17 -0.05
N ASN A 222 -7.46 -23.65 -0.50
CA ASN A 222 -7.08 -23.60 -1.91
C ASN A 222 -5.93 -24.54 -2.29
N ALA A 223 -5.51 -25.46 -1.42
CA ALA A 223 -4.28 -26.25 -1.57
C ALA A 223 -4.16 -26.93 -2.95
N ASN A 224 -5.26 -27.50 -3.46
CA ASN A 224 -5.30 -28.16 -4.77
C ASN A 224 -5.05 -27.17 -5.94
N ARG A 225 -5.47 -25.91 -5.79
CA ARG A 225 -5.33 -24.84 -6.79
C ARG A 225 -3.95 -24.17 -6.74
N VAL A 226 -3.27 -24.20 -5.59
CA VAL A 226 -1.95 -23.56 -5.41
C VAL A 226 -0.96 -24.06 -6.44
N VAL A 227 -0.80 -25.39 -6.57
CA VAL A 227 0.22 -25.97 -7.46
C VAL A 227 -0.19 -25.88 -8.94
N SER A 228 -1.48 -26.06 -9.21
CA SER A 228 -1.99 -26.30 -10.58
C SER A 228 -2.47 -25.03 -11.31
N HIS A 229 -2.92 -24.01 -10.59
CA HIS A 229 -3.61 -22.86 -11.19
C HIS A 229 -3.09 -21.49 -10.74
N TRP A 230 -2.49 -21.39 -9.55
CA TRP A 230 -2.04 -20.09 -9.04
C TRP A 230 -0.81 -19.57 -9.80
N PRO A 231 -0.76 -18.28 -10.15
CA PRO A 231 0.46 -17.69 -10.71
C PRO A 231 1.60 -17.69 -9.71
N ARG A 232 2.82 -17.62 -10.24
CA ARG A 232 4.06 -17.80 -9.47
C ARG A 232 4.15 -16.92 -8.21
N LEU A 233 3.80 -15.65 -8.33
CA LEU A 233 3.88 -14.72 -7.20
C LEU A 233 2.93 -15.12 -6.05
N LEU A 234 1.74 -15.61 -6.38
CA LEU A 234 0.76 -16.05 -5.40
C LEU A 234 1.19 -17.39 -4.75
N GLN A 235 1.77 -18.31 -5.54
CA GLN A 235 2.41 -19.52 -5.01
C GLN A 235 3.52 -19.18 -4.01
N MET A 236 4.38 -18.21 -4.31
CA MET A 236 5.47 -17.80 -3.40
C MET A 236 4.95 -17.30 -2.06
N LEU A 237 3.86 -16.52 -2.06
CA LEU A 237 3.22 -16.08 -0.82
C LEU A 237 2.67 -17.26 -0.02
N ALA A 238 2.05 -18.24 -0.70
CA ALA A 238 1.55 -19.45 -0.04
C ALA A 238 2.70 -20.21 0.65
N VAL A 239 3.84 -20.38 -0.04
CA VAL A 239 5.04 -21.01 0.54
C VAL A 239 5.51 -20.24 1.76
N ASN A 240 5.54 -18.92 1.68
CA ASN A 240 6.03 -18.06 2.76
C ASN A 240 5.18 -18.20 4.03
N VAL A 241 3.85 -18.08 3.89
CA VAL A 241 2.90 -18.32 4.99
C VAL A 241 3.11 -19.69 5.60
N SER A 242 3.31 -20.71 4.77
CA SER A 242 3.45 -22.09 5.22
C SER A 242 4.74 -22.33 6.01
N ARG A 243 5.83 -21.63 5.68
CA ARG A 243 7.07 -21.67 6.46
C ARG A 243 6.87 -21.03 7.83
N HIS A 244 6.31 -19.83 7.88
CA HIS A 244 6.04 -19.13 9.14
C HIS A 244 5.01 -19.88 10.02
N TYR A 245 3.97 -20.45 9.41
CA TYR A 245 2.98 -21.27 10.13
C TYR A 245 3.57 -22.58 10.65
N ARG A 246 4.55 -23.19 9.95
CA ARG A 246 5.30 -24.36 10.46
C ARG A 246 6.04 -24.05 11.78
N PHE A 247 6.50 -22.81 11.96
CA PHE A 247 7.07 -22.34 13.24
C PHE A 247 6.00 -22.15 14.32
N GLN A 248 4.77 -21.78 13.95
CA GLN A 248 3.64 -21.77 14.89
C GLN A 248 3.11 -23.17 15.23
N LYS A 249 3.36 -24.18 14.38
CA LYS A 249 3.08 -25.60 14.69
C LYS A 249 3.81 -26.05 15.97
N ARG A 250 4.93 -25.42 16.37
CA ARG A 250 5.58 -25.64 17.68
C ARG A 250 4.80 -25.04 18.86
N LYS A 251 4.10 -23.92 18.70
CA LYS A 251 3.17 -23.38 19.71
C LYS A 251 1.90 -24.23 19.81
N VAL A 252 1.42 -24.77 18.67
CA VAL A 252 0.34 -25.76 18.64
C VAL A 252 0.78 -27.09 19.24
N LEU A 253 2.01 -27.57 19.01
CA LEU A 253 2.55 -28.76 19.69
C LEU A 253 2.71 -28.55 21.19
N TYR A 254 3.13 -27.34 21.62
CA TYR A 254 3.24 -26.97 23.04
C TYR A 254 1.87 -26.93 23.75
N ILE A 255 0.84 -26.42 23.05
CA ILE A 255 -0.55 -26.46 23.52
C ILE A 255 -1.11 -27.89 23.46
N LYS A 256 -0.75 -28.68 22.43
CA LYS A 256 -1.14 -30.10 22.28
C LYS A 256 -0.47 -30.98 23.33
N GLU A 257 0.78 -30.72 23.72
CA GLU A 257 1.49 -31.43 24.79
C GLU A 257 0.97 -31.05 26.19
N LYS A 258 0.47 -29.81 26.36
CA LYS A 258 -0.29 -29.41 27.56
C LYS A 258 -1.73 -29.93 27.58
N LEU A 259 -2.41 -30.08 26.44
CA LEU A 259 -3.77 -30.62 26.32
C LEU A 259 -3.80 -32.15 26.35
N VAL A 260 -2.81 -32.85 25.81
CA VAL A 260 -2.71 -34.32 25.88
C VAL A 260 -2.48 -34.79 27.32
N LYS A 261 -1.88 -33.96 28.19
CA LYS A 261 -1.82 -34.21 29.63
C LYS A 261 -3.16 -34.05 30.36
N THR A 262 -4.09 -33.27 29.82
CA THR A 262 -5.47 -33.15 30.34
C THR A 262 -6.48 -34.07 29.66
N THR A 263 -6.13 -34.66 28.51
CA THR A 263 -7.05 -35.44 27.66
C THR A 263 -6.60 -36.89 27.45
N GLN A 264 -6.09 -37.55 28.50
CA GLN A 264 -6.08 -39.04 28.58
C GLN A 264 -7.51 -39.62 28.73
N ALA A 265 -8.54 -38.90 28.24
CA ALA A 265 -9.95 -39.13 28.57
C ALA A 265 -10.87 -39.26 27.35
N GLY A 266 -10.35 -39.42 26.11
CA GLY A 266 -11.24 -39.65 24.97
C GLY A 266 -10.51 -39.75 23.63
N GLU A 267 -10.12 -40.95 23.25
CA GLU A 267 -9.63 -41.32 21.92
C GLU A 267 -10.82 -41.88 21.11
N GLU A 268 -11.24 -41.23 20.01
CA GLU A 268 -11.93 -41.91 18.89
C GLU A 268 -12.19 -41.08 17.61
N GLN A 269 -11.77 -39.80 17.50
CA GLN A 269 -12.11 -38.96 16.31
C GLN A 269 -10.91 -38.48 15.45
N LEU A 270 -9.80 -39.23 15.39
CA LEU A 270 -8.52 -38.75 14.86
C LEU A 270 -8.13 -39.18 13.42
N GLU A 271 -8.94 -39.93 12.68
CA GLU A 271 -8.49 -40.49 11.37
C GLU A 271 -8.73 -39.58 10.14
N GLU A 272 -9.80 -38.78 10.07
CA GLU A 272 -10.08 -37.91 8.89
C GLU A 272 -9.18 -36.66 8.80
N THR A 273 -8.58 -36.25 9.92
CA THR A 273 -7.66 -35.09 9.99
C THR A 273 -6.24 -35.41 9.53
N GLY A 274 -5.85 -36.70 9.51
CA GLY A 274 -4.55 -37.16 9.05
C GLY A 274 -4.36 -37.05 7.53
N ALA A 275 -5.40 -37.36 6.75
CA ALA A 275 -5.35 -37.34 5.29
C ALA A 275 -5.18 -35.92 4.73
N HIS A 276 -5.91 -34.95 5.30
CA HIS A 276 -5.77 -33.52 4.95
C HIS A 276 -4.37 -33.00 5.31
N GLY A 277 -3.83 -33.40 6.46
CA GLY A 277 -2.46 -33.07 6.87
C GLY A 277 -1.39 -33.61 5.90
N ALA A 278 -1.57 -34.83 5.38
CA ALA A 278 -0.64 -35.44 4.44
C ALA A 278 -0.64 -34.73 3.07
N LEU A 279 -1.82 -34.40 2.53
CA LEU A 279 -1.94 -33.65 1.26
C LEU A 279 -1.30 -32.27 1.34
N LEU A 280 -1.45 -31.59 2.48
CA LEU A 280 -0.81 -30.30 2.71
C LEU A 280 0.71 -30.42 2.81
N VAL A 281 1.22 -31.43 3.52
CA VAL A 281 2.67 -31.67 3.59
C VAL A 281 3.25 -31.92 2.20
N GLN A 282 2.55 -32.67 1.36
CA GLN A 282 2.97 -32.94 -0.03
C GLN A 282 2.93 -31.68 -0.90
N ALA A 283 1.85 -30.89 -0.82
CA ALA A 283 1.74 -29.62 -1.54
C ALA A 283 2.83 -28.61 -1.10
N PHE A 284 3.14 -28.56 0.20
CA PHE A 284 4.20 -27.72 0.73
C PHE A 284 5.60 -28.19 0.38
N ASP A 285 5.83 -29.51 0.32
CA ASP A 285 7.10 -30.07 -0.15
C ASP A 285 7.32 -29.78 -1.64
N ALA A 286 6.29 -29.92 -2.47
CA ALA A 286 6.32 -29.53 -3.88
C ALA A 286 6.60 -28.02 -4.08
N CYS A 287 5.92 -27.18 -3.29
CA CYS A 287 6.13 -25.74 -3.27
C CYS A 287 7.54 -25.33 -2.81
N ALA A 288 8.09 -26.01 -1.79
CA ALA A 288 9.44 -25.76 -1.29
C ALA A 288 10.51 -26.16 -2.33
N LYS A 289 10.32 -27.29 -3.02
CA LYS A 289 11.16 -27.71 -4.15
C LYS A 289 11.12 -26.69 -5.29
N ALA A 290 9.93 -26.19 -5.64
CA ALA A 290 9.76 -25.14 -6.63
C ALA A 290 10.43 -23.81 -6.22
N PHE A 291 10.39 -23.45 -4.92
CA PHE A 291 11.09 -22.28 -4.38
C PHE A 291 12.61 -22.41 -4.53
N HIS A 292 13.18 -23.56 -4.17
CA HIS A 292 14.62 -23.80 -4.31
C HIS A 292 15.10 -23.72 -5.76
N ALA A 293 14.28 -24.15 -6.73
CA ALA A 293 14.58 -23.97 -8.15
C ALA A 293 14.58 -22.47 -8.55
N CYS A 294 13.55 -21.72 -8.15
CA CYS A 294 13.44 -20.27 -8.44
C CYS A 294 14.57 -19.44 -7.84
N ALA A 295 14.93 -19.73 -6.59
CA ALA A 295 15.95 -18.98 -5.86
C ALA A 295 17.33 -19.16 -6.49
N LYS A 296 17.55 -20.26 -7.23
CA LYS A 296 18.75 -20.48 -8.04
C LYS A 296 18.72 -19.72 -9.36
N GLU A 297 17.56 -19.56 -9.98
CA GLU A 297 17.41 -18.91 -11.29
C GLU A 297 17.30 -17.38 -11.21
N HIS A 298 16.69 -16.84 -10.14
CA HIS A 298 16.40 -15.41 -9.99
C HIS A 298 16.66 -14.90 -8.55
N PRO A 299 17.93 -14.86 -8.09
CA PRO A 299 18.29 -14.49 -6.72
C PRO A 299 17.98 -13.01 -6.37
N ASP A 300 18.09 -12.13 -7.36
CA ASP A 300 17.82 -10.70 -7.36
C ASP A 300 16.35 -10.34 -7.05
N VAL A 301 15.41 -11.21 -7.43
CA VAL A 301 13.97 -11.02 -7.18
C VAL A 301 13.56 -11.47 -5.77
N LEU A 302 14.28 -12.45 -5.20
CA LEU A 302 13.90 -13.12 -3.96
C LEU A 302 14.60 -12.57 -2.70
N ALA A 303 15.79 -11.98 -2.85
CA ALA A 303 16.53 -11.40 -1.72
C ALA A 303 15.76 -10.30 -0.95
N PRO A 304 15.07 -9.34 -1.61
CA PRO A 304 14.32 -8.29 -0.89
C PRO A 304 13.14 -8.85 -0.09
N VAL A 305 12.45 -9.87 -0.62
CA VAL A 305 11.28 -10.49 0.03
C VAL A 305 11.67 -11.28 1.28
N LEU A 306 12.86 -11.89 1.28
CA LEU A 306 13.40 -12.63 2.42
C LEU A 306 13.92 -11.70 3.53
N LEU A 307 14.59 -10.62 3.17
CA LEU A 307 15.09 -9.62 4.13
C LEU A 307 13.94 -8.95 4.90
N ASP A 308 12.86 -8.58 4.19
CA ASP A 308 11.69 -7.91 4.77
C ASP A 308 10.87 -8.80 5.74
N SER A 309 11.02 -10.13 5.60
CA SER A 309 10.42 -11.13 6.52
C SER A 309 11.26 -11.39 7.78
N LEU A 310 12.58 -11.20 7.69
CA LEU A 310 13.50 -11.31 8.83
C LEU A 310 13.41 -10.08 9.74
N ASP A 311 13.26 -8.88 9.18
CA ASP A 311 13.10 -7.65 9.97
C ASP A 311 11.80 -7.64 10.80
N ARG A 312 10.69 -8.17 10.25
CA ARG A 312 9.42 -8.28 10.99
C ARG A 312 9.49 -9.30 12.13
N SER A 313 10.16 -10.42 11.91
CA SER A 313 10.35 -11.42 12.97
C SER A 313 11.29 -10.93 14.07
N ALA A 314 12.23 -10.03 13.76
CA ALA A 314 13.01 -9.32 14.77
C ALA A 314 12.16 -8.30 15.56
N HIS A 315 11.23 -7.59 14.91
CA HIS A 315 10.37 -6.60 15.55
C HIS A 315 9.30 -7.23 16.47
N ASP A 316 8.67 -8.33 16.03
CA ASP A 316 7.69 -9.08 16.84
C ASP A 316 8.33 -9.72 18.10
N LEU A 317 9.64 -10.04 18.04
CA LEU A 317 10.42 -10.51 19.20
C LEU A 317 10.73 -9.39 20.20
N PHE A 318 10.77 -8.13 19.75
CA PHE A 318 10.97 -6.95 20.59
C PHE A 318 9.68 -6.51 21.29
N GLU A 319 8.54 -6.50 20.60
CA GLU A 319 7.24 -6.15 21.22
C GLU A 319 6.75 -7.22 22.22
N ALA A 320 7.18 -8.48 22.10
CA ALA A 320 6.84 -9.53 23.06
C ALA A 320 7.67 -9.48 24.38
N ARG A 321 8.56 -8.49 24.53
CA ARG A 321 9.42 -8.29 25.72
C ARG A 321 9.07 -7.06 26.56
N GLU A 322 8.03 -6.30 26.20
CA GLU A 322 7.38 -5.29 27.07
C GLU A 322 6.02 -5.81 27.54
#